data_AF-A0A925W1Q5-F1
#
_entry.id   AF-A0A925W1Q5-F1
#
_cell.length_a   1.000
_cell.length_b   1.000
_cell.length_c   1.000
_cell.angle_alpha   90.00
_cell.angle_beta   90.00
_cell.angle_gamma   90.00
#
_symmetry.space_group_name_H-M   'P 1'
#
loop_
_entity.id
_entity.type
_entity.pdbx_description
1 polymer ?
#
loop_
_entity_poly.entity_id
_entity_poly.type
_entity_poly.pdbx_seq_one_letter_code
_entity_poly.pdbx_strand_id
1 'polypeptide(L)' 'PAGEAASLTDALDAYERQLIARALAATGGNVAEAARRLQTDRPNLYRRMRRLGLAVSGE' A
#
# COMPACT_ATOMS: atom_id res chain seq x y z
N PRO A 1 15.49 0.04 -26.55
CA PRO A 1 15.37 1.32 -25.81
C PRO A 1 15.19 1.03 -24.31
N ALA A 2 16.31 0.89 -23.58
CA ALA A 2 16.32 0.74 -22.13
C ALA A 2 16.57 2.12 -21.54
N GLY A 3 15.51 2.87 -21.25
CA GLY A 3 15.63 4.30 -20.99
C GLY A 3 14.39 4.89 -20.36
N GLU A 4 14.06 4.39 -19.18
CA GLU A 4 13.73 5.17 -17.99
C GLU A 4 13.56 4.14 -16.87
N ALA A 5 14.65 3.89 -16.15
CA ALA A 5 14.53 3.20 -14.87
C ALA A 5 13.54 4.04 -14.06
N ALA A 6 12.40 3.43 -13.70
CA ALA A 6 11.40 4.08 -12.89
C ALA A 6 12.08 4.83 -11.74
N SER A 7 11.72 6.10 -11.53
CA SER A 7 12.37 6.92 -10.51
C SER A 7 12.40 6.18 -9.17
N LEU A 8 13.36 6.49 -8.29
CA LEU A 8 13.40 5.90 -6.95
C LEU A 8 12.03 6.01 -6.25
N THR A 9 11.34 7.13 -6.46
CA THR A 9 9.98 7.35 -5.96
C THR A 9 9.01 6.31 -6.50
N ASP A 10 9.01 6.02 -7.80
CA ASP A 10 8.10 5.05 -8.43
C ASP A 10 8.40 3.61 -7.97
N ALA A 11 9.68 3.24 -7.86
CA ALA A 11 10.07 1.93 -7.35
C ALA A 11 9.64 1.71 -5.89
N LEU A 12 9.79 2.74 -5.04
CA LEU A 12 9.30 2.71 -3.66
C LEU A 12 7.78 2.66 -3.60
N ASP A 13 7.10 3.40 -4.46
CA ASP A 13 5.64 3.42 -4.56
C ASP A 13 5.08 2.05 -4.96
N ALA A 14 5.71 1.39 -5.95
CA ALA A 14 5.37 0.04 -6.38
C ALA A 14 5.58 -0.99 -5.25
N TYR A 15 6.71 -0.91 -4.56
CA TYR A 15 7.00 -1.80 -3.43
C TYR A 15 6.04 -1.58 -2.25
N GLU A 16 5.77 -0.33 -1.90
CA GLU A 16 4.82 0.04 -0.85
C GLU A 16 3.41 -0.48 -1.19
N ARG A 17 3.00 -0.33 -2.46
CA ARG A 17 1.71 -0.81 -2.95
C ARG A 17 1.57 -2.33 -2.81
N GLN A 18 2.63 -3.08 -3.13
CA GLN A 18 2.67 -4.54 -2.96
C GLN A 18 2.60 -4.96 -1.48
N LEU A 19 3.34 -4.30 -0.59
CA LEU A 19 3.30 -4.58 0.84
C LEU A 19 1.91 -4.36 1.44
N ILE A 20 1.28 -3.24 1.09
CA ILE A 20 -0.06 -2.91 1.57
C ILE A 20 -1.09 -3.91 1.02
N ALA A 21 -1.04 -4.23 -0.28
CA ALA A 21 -1.94 -5.21 -0.88
C ALA A 21 -1.82 -6.59 -0.22
N ARG A 22 -0.58 -7.06 0.05
CA ARG A 22 -0.34 -8.33 0.73
C ARG A 22 -0.86 -8.32 2.17
N ALA A 23 -0.66 -7.23 2.91
CA ALA A 23 -1.18 -7.10 4.26
C ALA A 23 -2.71 -7.13 4.28
N LEU A 24 -3.36 -6.42 3.36
CA LEU A 24 -4.83 -6.41 3.22
C LEU A 24 -5.36 -7.80 2.85
N ALA A 25 -4.73 -8.49 1.89
CA ALA A 25 -5.12 -9.85 1.52
C ALA A 25 -5.00 -10.81 2.72
N ALA A 26 -3.91 -10.71 3.50
CA ALA A 26 -3.69 -11.52 4.69
C ALA A 26 -4.66 -11.21 5.85
N THR A 27 -5.31 -10.05 5.86
CA THR A 27 -6.30 -9.64 6.87
C THR A 27 -7.73 -9.70 6.37
N GLY A 28 -7.98 -10.20 5.15
CA GLY A 28 -9.31 -10.21 4.55
C GLY A 28 -9.89 -8.82 4.31
N GLY A 29 -9.04 -7.83 4.03
CA GLY A 29 -9.45 -6.44 3.82
C GLY A 29 -9.54 -5.60 5.10
N ASN A 30 -9.25 -6.18 6.28
CA ASN A 30 -9.24 -5.39 7.51
C ASN A 30 -8.03 -4.44 7.55
N VAL A 31 -8.30 -3.17 7.25
CA VAL A 31 -7.29 -2.09 7.20
C VAL A 31 -6.65 -1.84 8.56
N ALA A 32 -7.38 -1.97 9.67
CA ALA A 32 -6.82 -1.76 11.00
C ALA A 32 -5.80 -2.85 11.37
N GLU A 33 -6.13 -4.10 11.06
CA GLU A 33 -5.20 -5.22 11.27
C GLU A 33 -4.01 -5.15 10.30
N ALA A 34 -4.23 -4.73 9.06
CA ALA A 34 -3.15 -4.55 8.08
C ALA A 34 -2.19 -3.45 8.54
N ALA A 35 -2.72 -2.36 9.10
CA ALA A 35 -1.91 -1.28 9.67
C ALA A 35 -1.06 -1.77 10.85
N ARG A 36 -1.66 -2.53 11.78
CA ARG A 36 -0.94 -3.16 12.89
C ARG A 36 0.19 -4.07 12.41
N ARG A 37 -0.07 -4.91 11.40
CA ARG A 37 0.93 -5.80 10.80
C ARG A 37 2.07 -5.04 10.11
N LEU A 38 1.76 -3.91 9.49
CA LEU A 38 2.74 -3.01 8.87
C LEU A 38 3.36 -2.02 9.86
N GLN A 39 3.11 -2.19 11.17
CA GLN A 39 3.62 -1.32 12.23
C GLN A 39 3.32 0.17 11.99
N THR A 40 2.11 0.45 11.52
CA THR A 40 1.62 1.80 11.25
C THR A 40 0.20 1.99 11.78
N ASP A 41 -0.29 3.23 11.73
CA ASP A 41 -1.64 3.58 12.15
C ASP A 41 -2.64 3.49 10.99
N ARG A 42 -3.88 3.09 11.31
CA ARG A 42 -5.01 3.06 10.37
C ARG A 42 -5.13 4.35 9.52
N PRO A 43 -5.14 5.57 10.08
CA PRO A 43 -5.22 6.79 9.28
C PRO A 43 -4.02 6.99 8.34
N ASN A 44 -2.82 6.58 8.74
CA ASN A 44 -1.64 6.69 7.89
C ASN A 44 -1.69 5.69 6.73
N LEU A 45 -2.13 4.45 7.01
CA LEU A 45 -2.33 3.44 5.98
C LEU A 45 -3.39 3.87 4.96
N TYR A 46 -4.51 4.47 5.41
CA TYR A 46 -5.53 5.03 4.52
C TYR A 46 -4.98 6.13 3.60
N ARG A 47 -4.16 7.04 4.15
CA ARG A 47 -3.50 8.10 3.36
C ARG A 47 -2.58 7.52 2.30
N ARG A 48 -1.77 6.52 2.67
CA ARG A 48 -0.89 5.80 1.74
C ARG A 48 -1.71 5.08 0.67
N MET A 49 -2.73 4.32 1.03
CA MET A 49 -3.62 3.64 0.07
C MET A 49 -4.21 4.61 -0.94
N ARG A 50 -4.74 5.77 -0.50
CA ARG A 50 -5.25 6.81 -1.40
C ARG A 50 -4.19 7.37 -2.33
N ARG A 51 -2.98 7.66 -1.81
CA ARG A 51 -1.86 8.17 -2.63
C ARG A 51 -1.44 7.16 -3.69
N LEU A 52 -1.44 5.88 -3.32
CA LEU A 52 -1.05 4.74 -4.15
C LEU A 52 -2.22 4.22 -5.03
N GLY A 53 -3.37 4.89 -5.06
CA GLY A 53 -4.54 4.45 -5.83
C GLY A 53 -5.05 3.05 -5.48
N LEU A 54 -4.79 2.56 -4.26
CA LEU A 54 -5.31 1.29 -3.77
C LEU A 54 -6.77 1.46 -3.37
N ALA A 55 -7.67 0.76 -4.07
CA ALA A 55 -9.10 0.76 -3.74
C ALA A 55 -9.31 0.21 -2.32
N VAL A 56 -9.95 1.00 -1.48
CA VAL A 56 -10.46 0.52 -0.19
C VAL A 56 -11.70 -0.31 -0.53
N SER A 57 -11.55 -1.63 -0.64
CA SER A 57 -12.72 -2.51 -0.71
C SER A 57 -13.36 -2.53 0.68
N GLY A 58 -14.28 -1.61 0.91
CA GLY A 58 -14.88 -1.35 2.21
C GLY A 58 -15.91 -0.24 2.11
N GLU A 59 -16.93 -0.47 1.30
CA GLU A 59 -18.30 -0.01 1.55
C GLU A 59 -19.09 -1.20 2.11
#